data_AF-A0A356NRR9-F1
#
_entry.id   AF-A0A356NRR9-F1
#
_cell.length_a   1.000
_cell.length_b   1.000
_cell.length_c   1.000
_cell.angle_alpha   90.00
_cell.angle_beta   90.00
_cell.angle_gamma   90.00
#
_symmetry.space_group_name_H-M   'P 1'
#
loop_
_entity.id
_entity.type
_entity.pdbx_description
1 polymer ?
#
loop_
_entity_poly.entity_id
_entity_poly.type
_entity_poly.pdbx_seq_one_letter_code
_entity_poly.pdbx_strand_id
1 'polypeptide(L)'
;MTKILQVFVMVFVAATIANAKSPPPGTGVGDVPANIYIALDTSGSMRARAPGAGFSYNWAEGCPTLYSSYYYYRYYRGYYNNSRMGFMTRAIKEIVTDPDLVRGANFGLQTWSSSSARRVNISKNGASQIKTMVERCDRSLYPSGGTNPGNSLREAYYYFKNNPQLVSGASCQQAAVILISDGYWWSFYHRRALNYANLLKNMGVNTFVVGFGNLGTSNYNSLANAGGTSPIVSSDINVILQRIKDYIKSVITSNLTFTSPVIMPATRGSDIIVQADFEYKQTGSWKGHLRGYALDANGNISASELWDAGKKLTRVPHNRRRIWTVMPNLAGSTSQYGNFVQSNLSKIHAETSPVTRFNTAQTAQMIDFVRGRDVFNDADAPSGVAGDRWKLSDIYHSPPIFVGAPSGTIAPSSFPTSASFKSEAEYRSAYNYESFQKSFACGVRCLSRNEIIYAGSNAGLLHAFDKSGNEKWAFMPFTYRHQWGSNNPSYASSRKSSSTYGVDGPIVARDVFVNN
;
A
#
# COMPACT_ATOMS: atom_id res chain seq x y z
N MET A 1 -5.17 -65.45 4.39
CA MET A 1 -4.45 -64.46 5.23
C MET A 1 -4.09 -63.27 4.37
N THR A 2 -4.74 -62.16 4.66
CA THR A 2 -4.79 -60.90 3.93
C THR A 2 -3.54 -60.07 4.21
N LYS A 3 -2.80 -59.62 3.19
CA LYS A 3 -1.82 -58.53 3.34
C LYS A 3 -2.29 -57.35 2.52
N ILE A 4 -2.79 -56.35 3.24
CA ILE A 4 -3.26 -55.06 2.73
C ILE A 4 -2.05 -54.21 2.36
N LEU A 5 -2.02 -53.76 1.10
CA LEU A 5 -1.08 -52.78 0.57
C LEU A 5 -1.54 -51.38 1.01
N GLN A 6 -0.87 -50.77 1.99
CA GLN A 6 -1.11 -49.38 2.37
C GLN A 6 -0.44 -48.44 1.35
N VAL A 7 -1.24 -47.88 0.45
CA VAL A 7 -0.86 -46.73 -0.38
C VAL A 7 -0.94 -45.47 0.48
N PHE A 8 0.21 -44.90 0.84
CA PHE A 8 0.29 -43.57 1.43
C PHE A 8 -0.01 -42.53 0.34
N VAL A 9 -1.27 -42.11 0.24
CA VAL A 9 -1.65 -40.90 -0.51
C VAL A 9 -1.20 -39.70 0.32
N MET A 10 -0.05 -39.14 -0.03
CA MET A 10 0.43 -37.87 0.50
C MET A 10 -0.48 -36.76 -0.05
N VAL A 11 -1.53 -36.41 0.71
CA VAL A 11 -2.36 -35.24 0.44
C VAL A 11 -1.50 -34.00 0.67
N PHE A 12 -1.04 -33.38 -0.40
CA PHE A 12 -0.49 -32.03 -0.37
C PHE A 12 -1.60 -31.07 0.07
N VAL A 13 -1.67 -30.77 1.36
CA VAL A 13 -2.41 -29.61 1.87
C VAL A 13 -1.62 -28.38 1.44
N ALA A 14 -1.97 -27.83 0.27
CA ALA A 14 -1.58 -26.48 -0.08
C ALA A 14 -2.20 -25.54 0.96
N ALA A 15 -1.43 -25.13 1.96
CA ALA A 15 -1.77 -24.02 2.81
C ALA A 15 -1.88 -22.79 1.88
N THR A 16 -3.10 -22.39 1.55
CA THR A 16 -3.37 -21.13 0.86
C THR A 16 -2.94 -20.02 1.81
N ILE A 17 -1.73 -19.51 1.62
CA ILE A 17 -1.30 -18.26 2.21
C ILE A 17 -2.26 -17.21 1.63
N ALA A 18 -3.09 -16.60 2.48
CA ALA A 18 -3.92 -15.48 2.09
C ALA A 18 -3.00 -14.33 1.66
N ASN A 19 -2.73 -14.23 0.36
CA ASN A 19 -1.91 -13.16 -0.18
C ASN A 19 -2.73 -11.86 -0.17
N ALA A 20 -2.37 -10.94 0.71
CA ALA A 20 -2.81 -9.56 0.61
C ALA A 20 -2.37 -8.99 -0.74
N LYS A 21 -3.18 -8.11 -1.33
CA LYS A 21 -2.81 -7.47 -2.59
C LYS A 21 -1.50 -6.70 -2.41
N SER A 22 -0.60 -6.81 -3.40
CA SER A 22 0.61 -6.00 -3.43
C SER A 22 0.25 -4.52 -3.54
N PRO A 23 1.03 -3.60 -2.94
CA PRO A 23 0.91 -2.17 -3.23
C PRO A 23 1.01 -1.96 -4.74
N PRO A 24 0.20 -1.07 -5.32
CA PRO A 24 0.14 -0.95 -6.76
C PRO A 24 1.43 -0.46 -7.42
N PRO A 25 1.76 -0.94 -8.64
CA PRO A 25 2.79 -0.34 -9.48
C PRO A 25 2.32 1.05 -9.92
N GLY A 26 3.16 2.09 -9.78
CA GLY A 26 2.79 3.45 -10.19
C GLY A 26 2.28 4.37 -9.07
N THR A 27 2.34 3.94 -7.81
CA THR A 27 2.32 4.76 -6.58
C THR A 27 3.56 5.68 -6.46
N GLY A 28 4.07 6.17 -7.59
CA GLY A 28 5.42 6.70 -7.77
C GLY A 28 5.79 7.13 -9.21
N VAL A 29 4.83 7.32 -10.12
CA VAL A 29 5.12 7.91 -11.45
C VAL A 29 4.47 9.29 -11.53
N GLY A 30 5.11 10.18 -10.78
CA GLY A 30 4.88 11.61 -10.64
C GLY A 30 6.15 12.22 -10.03
N ASP A 31 7.23 12.14 -10.81
CA ASP A 31 8.47 12.94 -10.80
C ASP A 31 9.44 13.03 -9.61
N VAL A 32 9.24 12.37 -8.46
CA VAL A 32 10.21 12.53 -7.34
C VAL A 32 10.64 11.22 -6.65
N PRO A 33 11.85 10.70 -6.93
CA PRO A 33 12.37 9.49 -6.27
C PRO A 33 12.69 9.75 -4.79
N ALA A 34 12.45 8.73 -3.96
CA ALA A 34 12.82 8.72 -2.55
C ALA A 34 14.35 8.71 -2.37
N ASN A 35 14.86 9.26 -1.28
CA ASN A 35 16.29 9.32 -0.96
C ASN A 35 16.62 8.34 0.15
N ILE A 36 17.22 7.21 -0.20
CA ILE A 36 17.57 6.12 0.72
C ILE A 36 19.05 6.17 1.05
N TYR A 37 19.36 6.34 2.33
CA TYR A 37 20.74 6.34 2.83
C TYR A 37 21.05 5.09 3.63
N ILE A 38 21.82 4.18 3.05
CA ILE A 38 22.23 2.93 3.69
C ILE A 38 23.42 3.23 4.60
N ALA A 39 23.28 2.90 5.88
CA ALA A 39 24.32 3.01 6.88
C ALA A 39 24.78 1.62 7.34
N LEU A 40 25.82 1.12 6.66
CA LEU A 40 26.33 -0.23 6.84
C LEU A 40 27.40 -0.30 7.94
N ASP A 41 27.13 -1.08 8.97
CA ASP A 41 28.11 -1.44 9.99
C ASP A 41 29.26 -2.26 9.37
N THR A 42 30.47 -1.73 9.50
CA THR A 42 31.74 -2.36 9.13
C THR A 42 32.59 -2.59 10.38
N SER A 43 32.01 -2.85 11.54
CA SER A 43 32.74 -3.19 12.77
C SER A 43 33.35 -4.58 12.69
N GLY A 44 34.29 -4.88 13.59
CA GLY A 44 34.99 -6.17 13.60
C GLY A 44 34.07 -7.39 13.74
N SER A 45 32.93 -7.26 14.42
CA SER A 45 31.95 -8.34 14.59
C SER A 45 31.36 -8.83 13.28
N MET A 46 31.28 -7.96 12.27
CA MET A 46 30.75 -8.31 10.94
C MET A 46 31.65 -9.32 10.19
N ARG A 47 32.88 -9.59 10.67
CA ARG A 47 33.71 -10.72 10.19
C ARG A 47 33.24 -12.07 10.68
N ALA A 48 32.46 -12.12 11.76
CA ALA A 48 31.99 -13.36 12.33
C ALA A 48 31.12 -14.12 11.33
N ARG A 49 31.11 -15.45 11.47
CA ARG A 49 30.26 -16.32 10.68
C ARG A 49 28.79 -15.90 10.86
N ALA A 50 28.05 -15.84 9.75
CA ALA A 50 26.63 -15.57 9.79
C ALA A 50 25.88 -16.68 10.54
N PRO A 51 24.90 -16.35 11.40
CA PRO A 51 24.05 -17.35 12.04
C PRO A 51 23.39 -18.26 11.00
N GLY A 52 23.35 -19.58 11.24
CA GLY A 52 22.69 -20.52 10.34
C GLY A 52 23.42 -20.86 9.03
N ALA A 53 24.64 -20.35 8.81
CA ALA A 53 25.46 -20.72 7.67
C ALA A 53 25.97 -22.17 7.80
N GLY A 54 25.14 -23.16 7.45
CA GLY A 54 25.58 -24.51 7.12
C GLY A 54 26.54 -24.49 5.92
N PHE A 55 27.37 -25.51 5.75
CA PHE A 55 28.32 -25.63 4.63
C PHE A 55 27.58 -25.85 3.30
N SER A 56 26.97 -24.81 2.74
CA SER A 56 26.76 -24.61 1.30
C SER A 56 25.77 -23.48 1.07
N TYR A 57 26.31 -22.32 0.71
CA TYR A 57 25.67 -21.49 -0.28
C TYR A 57 26.71 -21.28 -1.38
N ASN A 58 26.63 -22.11 -2.43
CA ASN A 58 27.45 -21.95 -3.63
C ASN A 58 26.91 -20.77 -4.44
N TRP A 59 27.30 -19.56 -4.04
CA TRP A 59 27.22 -18.36 -4.87
C TRP A 59 28.64 -17.89 -5.13
N ALA A 60 29.34 -18.64 -5.97
CA ALA A 60 30.70 -18.33 -6.37
C ALA A 60 30.70 -17.18 -7.39
N GLU A 61 30.45 -15.93 -6.96
CA GLU A 61 30.69 -14.74 -7.80
C GLU A 61 30.55 -13.48 -6.94
N GLY A 62 31.66 -12.81 -6.62
CA GLY A 62 31.61 -11.65 -5.72
C GLY A 62 32.78 -10.68 -5.78
N CYS A 63 33.98 -11.10 -6.20
CA CYS A 63 35.10 -10.18 -6.43
C CYS A 63 35.86 -10.60 -7.71
N PRO A 64 35.85 -9.81 -8.80
CA PRO A 64 36.68 -10.08 -9.96
C PRO A 64 38.16 -9.88 -9.62
N THR A 65 39.00 -10.73 -10.22
CA THR A 65 40.46 -10.69 -10.15
C THR A 65 40.99 -9.50 -10.94
N LEU A 66 41.06 -8.31 -10.33
CA LEU A 66 41.61 -7.12 -11.01
C LEU A 66 42.87 -6.53 -10.35
N TYR A 67 43.52 -7.20 -9.39
CA TYR A 67 44.84 -6.78 -8.90
C TYR A 67 45.81 -7.95 -8.64
N SER A 68 47.02 -7.77 -9.16
CA SER A 68 48.16 -8.71 -9.22
C SER A 68 48.84 -8.95 -7.85
N SER A 69 48.14 -9.50 -6.87
CA SER A 69 48.84 -10.26 -5.82
C SER A 69 48.01 -11.42 -5.30
N TYR A 70 48.51 -12.62 -5.57
CA TYR A 70 47.95 -13.91 -5.16
C TYR A 70 47.71 -14.03 -3.63
N TYR A 71 48.49 -13.29 -2.83
CA TYR A 71 48.39 -13.26 -1.36
C TYR A 71 47.25 -12.39 -0.83
N TYR A 72 46.96 -11.24 -1.45
CA TYR A 72 45.79 -10.42 -1.09
C TYR A 72 44.51 -11.20 -1.38
N TYR A 73 44.46 -11.92 -2.50
CA TYR A 73 43.28 -12.65 -2.95
C TYR A 73 42.81 -13.77 -2.00
N ARG A 74 43.72 -14.61 -1.49
CA ARG A 74 43.37 -15.70 -0.56
C ARG A 74 42.94 -15.19 0.81
N TYR A 75 43.53 -14.09 1.29
CA TYR A 75 43.20 -13.52 2.59
C TYR A 75 41.81 -12.89 2.64
N TYR A 76 41.21 -12.42 1.54
CA TYR A 76 39.86 -11.81 1.60
C TYR A 76 38.74 -12.75 1.11
N ARG A 77 39.01 -13.67 0.16
CA ARG A 77 37.99 -14.57 -0.44
C ARG A 77 37.37 -15.55 0.57
N GLY A 78 38.14 -16.05 1.54
CA GLY A 78 37.64 -16.93 2.60
C GLY A 78 36.74 -16.23 3.63
N TYR A 79 36.89 -14.92 3.80
CA TYR A 79 36.16 -14.16 4.83
C TYR A 79 34.76 -13.75 4.38
N TYR A 80 34.52 -13.46 3.10
CA TYR A 80 33.23 -12.94 2.65
C TYR A 80 32.16 -14.02 2.45
N ASN A 81 32.51 -15.24 2.03
CA ASN A 81 31.49 -16.20 1.62
C ASN A 81 30.51 -16.60 2.75
N ASN A 82 30.97 -16.62 4.01
CA ASN A 82 30.17 -17.04 5.16
C ASN A 82 30.09 -16.01 6.30
N SER A 83 30.62 -14.80 6.13
CA SER A 83 30.55 -13.76 7.17
C SER A 83 29.27 -12.95 7.08
N ARG A 84 28.88 -12.35 8.21
CA ARG A 84 27.74 -11.42 8.28
C ARG A 84 27.88 -10.29 7.27
N MET A 85 29.09 -9.75 7.11
CA MET A 85 29.38 -8.75 6.07
C MET A 85 29.07 -9.27 4.67
N GLY A 86 29.55 -10.45 4.28
CA GLY A 86 29.33 -10.94 2.92
C GLY A 86 27.89 -11.34 2.62
N PHE A 87 27.11 -11.75 3.61
CA PHE A 87 25.65 -11.88 3.44
C PHE A 87 24.97 -10.52 3.28
N MET A 88 25.38 -9.52 4.07
CA MET A 88 24.79 -8.19 4.01
C MET A 88 25.14 -7.44 2.72
N THR A 89 26.38 -7.53 2.22
CA THR A 89 26.76 -6.91 0.95
C THR A 89 26.02 -7.54 -0.23
N ARG A 90 25.76 -8.86 -0.20
CA ARG A 90 24.88 -9.52 -1.18
C ARG A 90 23.44 -9.01 -1.11
N ALA A 91 22.87 -8.90 0.09
CA ALA A 91 21.54 -8.33 0.27
C ALA A 91 21.46 -6.88 -0.25
N ILE A 92 22.48 -6.05 0.04
CA ILE A 92 22.58 -4.69 -0.49
C ILE A 92 22.68 -4.69 -2.02
N LYS A 93 23.49 -5.59 -2.61
CA LYS A 93 23.57 -5.75 -4.06
C LYS A 93 22.19 -6.03 -4.65
N GLU A 94 21.46 -7.00 -4.08
CA GLU A 94 20.11 -7.32 -4.53
C GLU A 94 19.15 -6.13 -4.44
N ILE A 95 19.22 -5.34 -3.37
CA ILE A 95 18.41 -4.12 -3.19
C ILE A 95 18.73 -3.09 -4.28
N VAL A 96 20.02 -2.81 -4.53
CA VAL A 96 20.43 -1.79 -5.51
C VAL A 96 20.43 -2.28 -6.97
N THR A 97 20.05 -3.54 -7.21
CA THR A 97 19.79 -4.09 -8.54
C THR A 97 18.31 -4.39 -8.80
N ASP A 98 17.46 -4.25 -7.79
CA ASP A 98 16.03 -4.50 -7.92
C ASP A 98 15.38 -3.38 -8.77
N PRO A 99 14.81 -3.70 -9.94
CA PRO A 99 14.32 -2.68 -10.88
C PRO A 99 13.17 -1.86 -10.30
N ASP A 100 12.38 -2.42 -9.37
CA ASP A 100 11.26 -1.69 -8.76
C ASP A 100 11.73 -0.71 -7.68
N LEU A 101 12.85 -1.02 -7.01
CA LEU A 101 13.44 -0.14 -6.01
C LEU A 101 14.28 0.97 -6.67
N VAL A 102 15.11 0.62 -7.64
CA VAL A 102 16.01 1.56 -8.33
C VAL A 102 15.24 2.60 -9.15
N ARG A 103 14.06 2.25 -9.67
CA ARG A 103 13.19 3.19 -10.38
C ARG A 103 12.55 4.21 -9.43
N GLY A 104 12.24 3.82 -8.19
CA GLY A 104 11.54 4.64 -7.21
C GLY A 104 12.44 5.38 -6.21
N ALA A 105 13.73 5.09 -6.17
CA ALA A 105 14.63 5.65 -5.16
C ALA A 105 16.06 5.93 -5.67
N ASN A 106 16.61 7.04 -5.18
CA ASN A 106 18.04 7.33 -5.20
C ASN A 106 18.70 6.69 -3.97
N PHE A 107 19.88 6.10 -4.16
CA PHE A 107 20.60 5.42 -3.10
C PHE A 107 21.91 6.12 -2.76
N GLY A 108 22.26 6.16 -1.48
CA GLY A 108 23.58 6.50 -0.98
C GLY A 108 24.04 5.49 0.05
N LEU A 109 25.34 5.47 0.32
CA LEU A 109 25.96 4.52 1.25
C LEU A 109 26.98 5.24 2.14
N GLN A 110 26.89 4.99 3.44
CA GLN A 110 28.01 5.14 4.37
C GLN A 110 28.39 3.79 4.95
N THR A 111 29.65 3.71 5.37
CA THR A 111 30.17 2.63 6.21
C THR A 111 30.51 3.21 7.57
N TRP A 112 30.28 2.47 8.65
CA TRP A 112 30.60 2.93 9.99
C TRP A 112 31.12 1.82 10.89
N SER A 113 32.03 2.19 11.79
CA SER A 113 32.48 1.37 12.90
C SER A 113 32.78 2.27 14.11
N SER A 114 34.04 2.46 14.48
CA SER A 114 34.45 3.48 15.45
C SER A 114 34.28 4.90 14.88
N SER A 115 34.38 5.05 13.56
CA SER A 115 34.13 6.27 12.80
C SER A 115 33.18 6.01 11.63
N SER A 116 32.67 7.05 10.99
CA SER A 116 31.72 6.95 9.88
C SER A 116 32.29 7.66 8.66
N ALA A 117 32.11 7.04 7.50
CA ALA A 117 32.58 7.59 6.23
C ALA A 117 31.52 7.34 5.15
N ARG A 118 31.08 8.43 4.52
CA ARG A 118 30.26 8.36 3.32
C ARG A 118 31.09 7.80 2.17
N ARG A 119 30.53 6.81 1.48
CA ARG A 119 31.16 6.15 0.33
C ARG A 119 30.50 6.53 -0.97
N VAL A 120 29.17 6.69 -0.93
CA VAL A 120 28.35 7.05 -2.08
C VAL A 120 27.35 8.13 -1.64
N ASN A 121 27.32 9.24 -2.36
CA ASN A 121 26.30 10.27 -2.20
C ASN A 121 24.96 9.74 -2.73
N ILE A 122 23.85 10.15 -2.11
CA ILE A 122 22.51 9.88 -2.64
C ILE A 122 22.38 10.56 -4.00
N SER A 123 22.15 9.77 -5.04
CA SER A 123 21.97 10.25 -6.40
C SER A 123 21.28 9.19 -7.27
N LYS A 124 20.83 9.60 -8.46
CA LYS A 124 20.27 8.69 -9.48
C LYS A 124 21.25 7.56 -9.86
N ASN A 125 22.55 7.82 -9.78
CA ASN A 125 23.60 6.85 -10.11
C ASN A 125 24.10 6.06 -8.89
N GLY A 126 23.64 6.40 -7.68
CA GLY A 126 24.18 5.84 -6.45
C GLY A 126 23.97 4.33 -6.33
N ALA A 127 22.86 3.78 -6.83
CA ALA A 127 22.63 2.34 -6.90
C ALA A 127 23.72 1.63 -7.72
N SER A 128 24.06 2.16 -8.89
CA SER A 128 25.13 1.62 -9.76
C SER A 128 26.52 1.73 -9.11
N GLN A 129 26.79 2.84 -8.41
CA GLN A 129 28.04 3.03 -7.66
C GLN A 129 28.17 2.01 -6.52
N ILE A 130 27.10 1.81 -5.73
CA ILE A 130 27.07 0.82 -4.64
C ILE A 130 27.25 -0.60 -5.20
N LYS A 131 26.53 -0.95 -6.27
CA LYS A 131 26.68 -2.23 -6.96
C LYS A 131 28.14 -2.47 -7.34
N THR A 132 28.78 -1.48 -7.97
CA THR A 132 30.19 -1.55 -8.38
C THR A 132 31.13 -1.73 -7.18
N MET A 133 30.89 -1.02 -6.07
CA MET A 133 31.68 -1.16 -4.85
C MET A 133 31.57 -2.57 -4.25
N VAL A 134 30.36 -3.12 -4.20
CA VAL A 134 30.12 -4.49 -3.69
C VAL A 134 30.78 -5.51 -4.61
N GLU A 135 30.58 -5.39 -5.93
CA GLU A 135 31.16 -6.31 -6.91
C GLU A 135 32.69 -6.25 -6.94
N ARG A 136 33.30 -5.10 -6.62
CA ARG A 136 34.76 -4.97 -6.52
C ARG A 136 35.34 -5.34 -5.17
N CYS A 137 34.49 -5.69 -4.19
CA CYS A 137 34.90 -5.93 -2.81
C CYS A 137 35.76 -4.80 -2.27
N ASP A 138 35.28 -3.57 -2.46
CA ASP A 138 36.01 -2.35 -2.12
C ASP A 138 36.54 -2.39 -0.68
N ARG A 139 37.78 -1.96 -0.46
CA ARG A 139 38.46 -1.97 0.85
C ARG A 139 37.66 -1.23 1.91
N SER A 140 36.85 -0.25 1.53
CA SER A 140 35.97 0.48 2.44
C SER A 140 34.88 -0.36 3.09
N LEU A 141 34.53 -1.52 2.52
CA LEU A 141 33.57 -2.47 3.08
C LEU A 141 34.22 -3.46 4.06
N TYR A 142 35.54 -3.37 4.25
CA TYR A 142 36.27 -4.30 5.10
C TYR A 142 35.91 -4.09 6.57
N PRO A 143 35.41 -5.14 7.27
CA PRO A 143 34.98 -4.94 8.65
C PRO A 143 36.17 -4.78 9.59
N SER A 144 36.20 -3.72 10.40
CA SER A 144 37.19 -3.44 11.43
C SER A 144 36.70 -2.35 12.40
N GLY A 145 37.22 -2.34 13.62
CA GLY A 145 36.87 -1.34 14.64
C GLY A 145 35.66 -1.73 15.50
N GLY A 146 35.20 -0.78 16.33
CA GLY A 146 34.08 -0.99 17.25
C GLY A 146 32.72 -0.65 16.63
N THR A 147 31.66 -0.78 17.42
CA THR A 147 30.26 -0.55 16.98
C THR A 147 29.73 0.75 17.57
N ASN A 148 29.80 1.86 16.82
CA ASN A 148 29.32 3.17 17.25
C ASN A 148 28.24 3.76 16.32
N PRO A 149 26.96 3.42 16.52
CA PRO A 149 25.86 3.94 15.70
C PRO A 149 25.66 5.46 15.89
N GLY A 150 26.12 6.02 17.00
CA GLY A 150 26.04 7.46 17.27
C GLY A 150 26.87 8.30 16.30
N ASN A 151 28.01 7.78 15.84
CA ASN A 151 28.79 8.42 14.78
C ASN A 151 28.12 8.29 13.41
N SER A 152 27.47 7.15 13.15
CA SER A 152 26.77 6.92 11.87
C SER A 152 25.57 7.86 11.70
N LEU A 153 24.70 7.95 12.71
CA LEU A 153 23.55 8.84 12.65
C LEU A 153 23.94 10.31 12.73
N ARG A 154 25.08 10.65 13.36
CA ARG A 154 25.65 11.99 13.28
C ARG A 154 26.01 12.35 11.85
N GLU A 155 26.73 11.48 11.15
CA GLU A 155 27.11 11.71 9.75
C GLU A 155 25.87 11.87 8.87
N ALA A 156 24.89 10.97 9.01
CA ALA A 156 23.62 11.04 8.28
C ALA A 156 22.88 12.36 8.55
N TYR A 157 22.77 12.77 9.83
CA TYR A 157 22.14 14.04 10.20
C TYR A 157 22.82 15.23 9.51
N TYR A 158 24.15 15.35 9.60
CA TYR A 158 24.86 16.44 8.94
C TYR A 158 24.79 16.33 7.41
N TYR A 159 24.71 15.13 6.86
CA TYR A 159 24.55 14.96 5.43
C TYR A 159 23.23 15.57 4.95
N PHE A 160 22.10 15.17 5.54
CA PHE A 160 20.79 15.71 5.20
C PHE A 160 20.67 17.20 5.56
N LYS A 161 21.23 17.64 6.69
CA LYS A 161 21.23 19.05 7.11
C LYS A 161 21.97 19.95 6.11
N ASN A 162 23.11 19.49 5.61
CA ASN A 162 23.91 20.25 4.64
C ASN A 162 23.41 20.08 3.20
N ASN A 163 22.43 19.20 2.97
CA ASN A 163 21.84 18.94 1.67
C ASN A 163 20.30 18.95 1.79
N PRO A 164 19.70 20.10 2.15
CA PRO A 164 18.27 20.20 2.38
C PRO A 164 17.45 19.74 1.18
N GLN A 165 17.96 19.88 -0.05
CA GLN A 165 17.32 19.37 -1.27
C GLN A 165 17.04 17.87 -1.27
N LEU A 166 17.71 17.07 -0.42
CA LEU A 166 17.43 15.64 -0.27
C LEU A 166 16.17 15.35 0.56
N VAL A 167 15.62 16.37 1.22
CA VAL A 167 14.49 16.28 2.16
C VAL A 167 13.37 17.25 1.77
N SER A 168 13.73 18.45 1.30
CA SER A 168 12.83 19.53 0.92
C SER A 168 12.82 19.81 -0.59
N GLY A 169 13.40 18.94 -1.42
CA GLY A 169 13.55 19.16 -2.87
C GLY A 169 12.21 19.26 -3.61
N ALA A 170 11.21 18.49 -3.19
CA ALA A 170 9.81 18.64 -3.56
C ALA A 170 8.96 18.30 -2.33
N SER A 171 7.75 18.87 -2.20
CA SER A 171 6.83 18.61 -1.08
C SER A 171 6.49 17.12 -0.86
N CYS A 172 6.81 16.26 -1.84
CA CYS A 172 6.55 14.83 -1.82
C CYS A 172 7.83 13.95 -1.70
N GLN A 173 9.04 14.51 -1.67
CA GLN A 173 10.30 13.73 -1.64
C GLN A 173 10.56 13.14 -0.26
N GLN A 174 10.43 11.81 -0.15
CA GLN A 174 10.70 11.09 1.10
C GLN A 174 12.18 10.77 1.26
N ALA A 175 12.67 10.80 2.50
CA ALA A 175 14.04 10.45 2.82
C ALA A 175 14.09 9.49 4.01
N ALA A 176 15.00 8.51 3.95
CA ALA A 176 15.17 7.54 5.03
C ALA A 176 16.63 7.12 5.20
N VAL A 177 16.99 6.81 6.45
CA VAL A 177 18.24 6.14 6.80
C VAL A 177 17.94 4.68 7.12
N ILE A 178 18.72 3.75 6.56
CA ILE A 178 18.66 2.33 6.89
C ILE A 178 19.94 1.99 7.66
N LEU A 179 19.84 1.93 8.98
CA LEU A 179 20.96 1.61 9.87
C LEU A 179 21.05 0.09 10.05
N ILE A 180 22.13 -0.51 9.56
CA ILE A 180 22.37 -1.95 9.60
C ILE A 180 23.51 -2.22 10.58
N SER A 181 23.33 -3.14 11.54
CA SER A 181 24.36 -3.61 12.47
C SER A 181 24.17 -5.08 12.83
N ASP A 182 25.22 -5.75 13.30
CA ASP A 182 25.18 -7.12 13.81
C ASP A 182 25.51 -7.25 15.31
N GLY A 183 25.69 -6.10 15.96
CA GLY A 183 26.44 -6.01 17.21
C GLY A 183 25.67 -5.33 18.33
N TYR A 184 26.20 -5.53 19.54
CA TYR A 184 25.88 -4.71 20.69
C TYR A 184 26.76 -3.46 20.69
N TRP A 185 26.22 -2.34 21.17
CA TRP A 185 26.96 -1.10 21.36
C TRP A 185 26.71 -0.53 22.76
N TRP A 186 27.69 0.22 23.25
CA TRP A 186 27.69 0.78 24.60
C TRP A 186 26.64 1.88 24.79
N SER A 187 26.14 2.05 26.01
CA SER A 187 25.07 3.01 26.33
C SER A 187 25.42 4.47 25.98
N PHE A 188 26.70 4.84 26.00
CA PHE A 188 27.14 6.17 25.56
C PHE A 188 26.88 6.40 24.06
N TYR A 189 27.25 5.44 23.20
CA TYR A 189 26.99 5.50 21.76
C TYR A 189 25.50 5.40 21.46
N HIS A 190 24.75 4.63 22.27
CA HIS A 190 23.31 4.52 22.14
C HIS A 190 22.59 5.85 22.38
N ARG A 191 22.90 6.55 23.49
CA ARG A 191 22.29 7.86 23.80
C ARG A 191 22.54 8.88 22.69
N ARG A 192 23.75 8.88 22.12
CA ARG A 192 24.09 9.72 20.98
C ARG A 192 23.30 9.35 19.73
N ALA A 193 23.13 8.06 19.45
CA ALA A 193 22.32 7.57 18.34
C ALA A 193 20.84 8.00 18.48
N LEU A 194 20.25 7.89 19.68
CA LEU A 194 18.89 8.33 19.95
C LEU A 194 18.69 9.82 19.68
N ASN A 195 19.66 10.67 20.06
CA ASN A 195 19.60 12.11 19.79
C ASN A 195 19.55 12.38 18.27
N TYR A 196 20.51 11.83 17.50
CA TYR A 196 20.54 12.06 16.06
C TYR A 196 19.37 11.41 15.31
N ALA A 197 18.86 10.27 15.76
CA ALA A 197 17.64 9.67 15.20
C ALA A 197 16.43 10.61 15.35
N ASN A 198 16.25 11.23 16.53
CA ASN A 198 15.19 12.21 16.74
C ASN A 198 15.39 13.47 15.89
N LEU A 199 16.63 13.95 15.75
CA LEU A 199 16.93 15.12 14.91
C LEU A 199 16.63 14.83 13.43
N LEU A 200 16.99 13.65 12.93
CA LEU A 200 16.65 13.18 11.58
C LEU A 200 15.13 13.11 11.40
N LYS A 201 14.42 12.51 12.35
CA LYS A 201 12.96 12.41 12.34
C LYS A 201 12.29 13.78 12.30
N ASN A 202 12.77 14.75 13.06
CA ASN A 202 12.26 16.12 13.06
C ASN A 202 12.48 16.86 11.73
N MET A 203 13.42 16.39 10.92
CA MET A 203 13.61 16.87 9.55
C MET A 203 12.78 16.08 8.54
N GLY A 204 11.99 15.09 8.94
CA GLY A 204 11.26 14.21 8.02
C GLY A 204 12.09 13.05 7.46
N VAL A 205 13.23 12.71 8.10
CA VAL A 205 14.07 11.56 7.72
C VAL A 205 13.91 10.43 8.73
N ASN A 206 13.15 9.40 8.38
CA ASN A 206 12.94 8.24 9.27
C ASN A 206 14.17 7.31 9.29
N THR A 207 14.45 6.70 10.44
CA THR A 207 15.58 5.77 10.61
C THR A 207 15.09 4.35 10.84
N PHE A 208 15.19 3.50 9.81
CA PHE A 208 14.91 2.07 9.91
C PHE A 208 16.13 1.31 10.41
N VAL A 209 15.95 0.55 11.49
CA VAL A 209 17.05 -0.14 12.17
C VAL A 209 16.99 -1.65 11.91
N VAL A 210 18.09 -2.19 11.41
CA VAL A 210 18.26 -3.60 11.02
C VAL A 210 19.36 -4.24 11.87
N GLY A 211 18.99 -5.26 12.63
CA GLY A 211 19.90 -6.12 13.39
C GLY A 211 20.09 -7.47 12.71
N PHE A 212 21.33 -7.79 12.32
CA PHE A 212 21.69 -9.09 11.76
C PHE A 212 22.35 -9.98 12.83
N GLY A 213 21.53 -10.75 13.54
CA GLY A 213 21.94 -11.57 14.68
C GLY A 213 20.95 -11.47 15.84
N ASN A 214 21.38 -11.91 17.02
CA ASN A 214 20.50 -12.02 18.21
C ASN A 214 20.93 -11.11 19.38
N LEU A 215 21.88 -10.20 19.18
CA LEU A 215 22.43 -9.37 20.25
C LEU A 215 21.84 -7.96 20.22
N GLY A 216 21.57 -7.39 21.41
CA GLY A 216 21.28 -5.97 21.58
C GLY A 216 19.83 -5.52 21.30
N THR A 217 18.87 -6.43 21.15
CA THR A 217 17.48 -6.18 20.69
C THR A 217 16.78 -4.97 21.34
N SER A 218 16.98 -4.72 22.63
CA SER A 218 16.39 -3.55 23.32
C SER A 218 16.89 -2.22 22.76
N ASN A 219 18.17 -2.12 22.42
CA ASN A 219 18.76 -0.92 21.81
C ASN A 219 18.26 -0.69 20.38
N TYR A 220 17.99 -1.76 19.62
CA TYR A 220 17.39 -1.66 18.28
C TYR A 220 15.96 -1.12 18.37
N ASN A 221 15.17 -1.60 19.34
CA ASN A 221 13.81 -1.14 19.60
C ASN A 221 13.76 0.34 19.95
N SER A 222 14.53 0.78 20.95
CA SER A 222 14.55 2.19 21.36
C SER A 222 15.06 3.10 20.24
N LEU A 223 16.06 2.66 19.46
CA LEU A 223 16.61 3.44 18.36
C LEU A 223 15.65 3.58 17.19
N ALA A 224 14.99 2.49 16.78
CA ALA A 224 13.96 2.55 15.74
C ALA A 224 12.79 3.44 16.16
N ASN A 225 12.33 3.32 17.42
CA ASN A 225 11.26 4.18 17.94
C ASN A 225 11.63 5.67 17.91
N ALA A 226 12.87 6.02 18.33
CA ALA A 226 13.38 7.38 18.21
C ALA A 226 13.48 7.85 16.75
N GLY A 227 13.81 6.92 15.84
CA GLY A 227 13.85 7.12 14.40
C GLY A 227 12.51 7.13 13.69
N GLY A 228 11.39 6.92 14.40
CA GLY A 228 10.04 6.90 13.81
C GLY A 228 9.65 5.60 13.11
N THR A 229 10.37 4.50 13.33
CA THR A 229 10.08 3.19 12.71
C THR A 229 10.02 2.07 13.75
N SER A 230 9.77 0.84 13.30
CA SER A 230 10.02 -0.38 14.07
C SER A 230 11.27 -1.09 13.55
N PRO A 231 12.06 -1.77 14.39
CA PRO A 231 13.26 -2.45 13.92
C PRO A 231 12.92 -3.80 13.30
N ILE A 232 13.90 -4.37 12.60
CA ILE A 232 13.95 -5.81 12.31
C ILE A 232 15.22 -6.36 12.94
N VAL A 233 15.10 -7.43 13.72
CA VAL A 233 16.24 -8.18 14.26
C VAL A 233 16.03 -9.64 13.89
N SER A 234 16.94 -10.20 13.12
CA SER A 234 16.84 -11.58 12.63
C SER A 234 18.22 -12.18 12.42
N SER A 235 18.31 -13.49 12.59
CA SER A 235 19.47 -14.29 12.21
C SER A 235 19.41 -14.79 10.76
N ASP A 236 18.24 -14.65 10.10
CA ASP A 236 18.00 -15.05 8.72
C ASP A 236 18.11 -13.85 7.76
N ILE A 237 19.06 -13.93 6.84
CA ILE A 237 19.32 -12.90 5.84
C ILE A 237 18.16 -12.68 4.88
N ASN A 238 17.37 -13.72 4.56
CA ASN A 238 16.24 -13.60 3.65
C ASN A 238 15.13 -12.78 4.30
N VAL A 239 14.88 -12.98 5.60
CA VAL A 239 13.95 -12.15 6.38
C VAL A 239 14.43 -10.71 6.41
N ILE A 240 15.72 -10.46 6.66
CA ILE A 240 16.29 -9.11 6.66
C ILE A 240 16.11 -8.44 5.31
N LEU A 241 16.53 -9.12 4.24
CA LEU A 241 16.45 -8.61 2.87
C LEU A 241 15.01 -8.23 2.53
N GLN A 242 14.04 -9.13 2.75
CA GLN A 242 12.63 -8.84 2.46
C GLN A 242 12.13 -7.65 3.27
N ARG A 243 12.47 -7.55 4.56
CA ARG A 243 12.04 -6.41 5.40
C ARG A 243 12.67 -5.09 4.96
N ILE A 244 13.91 -5.09 4.49
CA ILE A 244 14.53 -3.91 3.91
C ILE A 244 13.82 -3.52 2.60
N LYS A 245 13.54 -4.48 1.71
CA LYS A 245 12.80 -4.23 0.47
C LYS A 245 11.41 -3.67 0.75
N ASP A 246 10.67 -4.27 1.69
CA ASP A 246 9.34 -3.81 2.10
C ASP A 246 9.39 -2.40 2.68
N TYR A 247 10.37 -2.11 3.52
CA TYR A 247 10.54 -0.77 4.08
C TYR A 247 10.84 0.25 2.99
N ILE A 248 11.78 -0.02 2.07
CA ILE A 248 12.08 0.89 0.95
C ILE A 248 10.84 1.11 0.09
N LYS A 249 10.09 0.04 -0.22
CA LYS A 249 8.81 0.15 -0.93
C LYS A 249 7.85 1.06 -0.17
N SER A 250 7.70 0.88 1.15
CA SER A 250 6.83 1.74 1.96
C SER A 250 7.26 3.22 1.93
N VAL A 251 8.56 3.51 1.92
CA VAL A 251 9.08 4.88 1.80
C VAL A 251 8.74 5.45 0.42
N ILE A 252 8.90 4.66 -0.65
CA ILE A 252 8.50 5.03 -2.01
C ILE A 252 7.00 5.30 -2.09
N THR A 253 6.16 4.47 -1.47
CA THR A 253 4.69 4.57 -1.58
C THR A 253 4.04 5.51 -0.58
N SER A 254 4.77 6.01 0.42
CA SER A 254 4.20 6.81 1.53
C SER A 254 3.59 8.16 1.13
N ASN A 255 3.67 8.58 -0.14
CA ASN A 255 3.13 9.86 -0.61
C ASN A 255 2.26 9.83 -1.87
N LEU A 256 1.95 8.67 -2.46
CA LEU A 256 1.21 8.65 -3.73
C LEU A 256 0.21 7.50 -3.77
N THR A 257 -0.98 7.79 -3.29
CA THR A 257 -2.12 6.86 -3.33
C THR A 257 -3.37 7.64 -3.75
N PHE A 258 -3.32 8.30 -4.90
CA PHE A 258 -4.44 9.08 -5.42
C PHE A 258 -4.99 8.41 -6.68
N THR A 259 -6.32 8.36 -6.79
CA THR A 259 -6.97 8.22 -8.11
C THR A 259 -7.05 9.60 -8.77
N SER A 260 -7.28 9.64 -10.08
CA SER A 260 -7.60 10.90 -10.76
C SER A 260 -8.77 11.61 -10.07
N PRO A 261 -8.64 12.90 -9.73
CA PRO A 261 -9.71 13.67 -9.10
C PRO A 261 -10.86 13.92 -10.09
N VAL A 262 -12.07 14.12 -9.57
CA VAL A 262 -13.27 14.45 -10.34
C VAL A 262 -13.87 15.76 -9.88
N ILE A 263 -14.30 16.59 -10.84
CA ILE A 263 -14.93 17.89 -10.57
C ILE A 263 -16.45 17.71 -10.62
N MET A 264 -17.12 18.16 -9.56
CA MET A 264 -18.57 18.24 -9.48
C MET A 264 -19.02 19.70 -9.58
N PRO A 265 -19.79 20.06 -10.61
CA PRO A 265 -20.42 21.37 -10.69
C PRO A 265 -21.39 21.54 -9.51
N ALA A 266 -21.37 22.68 -8.83
CA ALA A 266 -22.32 22.93 -7.77
C ALA A 266 -23.64 23.50 -8.31
N THR A 267 -24.74 22.79 -8.05
CA THR A 267 -26.12 23.28 -8.28
C THR A 267 -26.45 24.61 -7.61
N ARG A 268 -25.78 24.94 -6.49
CA ARG A 268 -25.70 26.27 -5.84
C ARG A 268 -24.36 26.36 -5.08
N GLY A 269 -23.60 27.44 -5.26
CA GLY A 269 -22.31 27.68 -4.59
C GLY A 269 -21.08 27.39 -5.46
N SER A 270 -19.92 27.20 -4.83
CA SER A 270 -18.64 26.84 -5.46
C SER A 270 -18.61 25.35 -5.83
N ASP A 271 -17.95 25.00 -6.95
CA ASP A 271 -17.77 23.63 -7.40
C ASP A 271 -17.03 22.78 -6.35
N ILE A 272 -17.15 21.46 -6.43
CA ILE A 272 -16.49 20.53 -5.51
C ILE A 272 -15.54 19.63 -6.28
N ILE A 273 -14.28 19.60 -5.88
CA ILE A 273 -13.32 18.59 -6.33
C ILE A 273 -13.41 17.40 -5.38
N VAL A 274 -13.60 16.23 -5.95
CA VAL A 274 -13.64 14.96 -5.23
C VAL A 274 -12.38 14.18 -5.56
N GLN A 275 -11.64 13.79 -4.52
CA GLN A 275 -10.41 13.03 -4.66
C GLN A 275 -10.46 11.81 -3.76
N ALA A 276 -10.13 10.64 -4.31
CA ALA A 276 -9.98 9.43 -3.53
C ALA A 276 -8.50 9.22 -3.17
N ASP A 277 -8.26 8.84 -1.92
CA ASP A 277 -6.94 8.41 -1.43
C ASP A 277 -7.05 7.26 -0.43
N PHE A 278 -5.92 6.76 0.09
CA PHE A 278 -5.94 5.74 1.13
C PHE A 278 -4.72 5.74 2.05
N GLU A 279 -4.90 5.32 3.29
CA GLU A 279 -3.81 4.99 4.20
C GLU A 279 -3.40 3.52 4.01
N TYR A 280 -2.18 3.31 3.52
CA TYR A 280 -1.59 1.97 3.46
C TYR A 280 -1.41 1.39 4.87
N LYS A 281 -1.73 0.10 5.01
CA LYS A 281 -1.40 -0.68 6.19
C LYS A 281 -0.72 -1.98 5.81
N GLN A 282 0.31 -2.32 6.57
CA GLN A 282 1.02 -3.60 6.42
C GLN A 282 0.14 -4.81 6.78
N THR A 283 -0.84 -4.61 7.67
CA THR A 283 -1.80 -5.63 8.10
C THR A 283 -3.17 -4.99 8.30
N GLY A 284 -4.25 -5.70 7.98
CA GLY A 284 -5.60 -5.13 7.93
C GLY A 284 -5.94 -4.55 6.55
N SER A 285 -7.23 -4.28 6.34
CA SER A 285 -7.71 -3.55 5.16
C SER A 285 -7.11 -2.14 5.11
N TRP A 286 -6.76 -1.65 3.92
CA TRP A 286 -6.33 -0.26 3.75
C TRP A 286 -7.51 0.67 3.95
N LYS A 287 -7.26 1.82 4.57
CA LYS A 287 -8.32 2.79 4.84
C LYS A 287 -8.47 3.72 3.64
N GLY A 288 -9.56 3.58 2.90
CA GLY A 288 -9.88 4.52 1.84
C GLY A 288 -10.52 5.80 2.36
N HIS A 289 -10.19 6.90 1.73
CA HIS A 289 -10.83 8.19 1.87
C HIS A 289 -11.39 8.63 0.53
N LEU A 290 -12.49 9.35 0.58
CA LEU A 290 -13.04 10.11 -0.53
C LEU A 290 -13.30 11.50 0.03
N ARG A 291 -12.51 12.47 -0.41
CA ARG A 291 -12.47 13.82 0.14
C ARG A 291 -13.07 14.80 -0.84
N GLY A 292 -13.90 15.71 -0.33
CA GLY A 292 -14.43 16.84 -1.09
C GLY A 292 -13.70 18.12 -0.72
N TYR A 293 -13.32 18.91 -1.71
CA TYR A 293 -12.70 20.22 -1.57
C TYR A 293 -13.51 21.26 -2.34
N ALA A 294 -13.59 22.50 -1.85
CA ALA A 294 -14.23 23.57 -2.61
C ALA A 294 -13.31 24.03 -3.73
N LEU A 295 -13.89 24.36 -4.89
CA LEU A 295 -13.25 25.01 -6.01
C LEU A 295 -13.89 26.38 -6.20
N ASP A 296 -13.14 27.44 -5.94
CA ASP A 296 -13.64 28.81 -6.09
C ASP A 296 -13.79 29.21 -7.57
N ALA A 297 -14.42 30.35 -7.82
CA ALA A 297 -14.66 30.86 -9.17
C ALA A 297 -13.37 31.20 -9.94
N ASN A 298 -12.23 31.33 -9.26
CA ASN A 298 -10.92 31.59 -9.86
C ASN A 298 -10.14 30.29 -10.13
N GLY A 299 -10.74 29.12 -9.84
CA GLY A 299 -10.11 27.82 -10.03
C GLY A 299 -9.16 27.40 -8.90
N ASN A 300 -9.17 28.08 -7.74
CA ASN A 300 -8.38 27.67 -6.58
C ASN A 300 -9.11 26.62 -5.75
N ILE A 301 -8.36 25.62 -5.29
CA ILE A 301 -8.85 24.54 -4.43
C ILE A 301 -8.69 24.94 -2.97
N SER A 302 -9.70 24.69 -2.14
CA SER A 302 -9.63 24.96 -0.70
C SER A 302 -8.51 24.14 -0.04
N ALA A 303 -7.71 24.79 0.80
CA ALA A 303 -6.64 24.13 1.56
C ALA A 303 -7.16 23.11 2.58
N SER A 304 -8.43 23.24 3.00
CA SER A 304 -9.10 22.30 3.91
C SER A 304 -10.15 21.48 3.18
N GLU A 305 -10.30 20.21 3.56
CA GLU A 305 -11.39 19.35 3.09
C GLU A 305 -12.75 19.85 3.62
N LEU A 306 -13.77 19.90 2.77
CA LEU A 306 -15.17 20.13 3.15
C LEU A 306 -15.75 18.93 3.89
N TRP A 307 -15.37 17.73 3.46
CA TRP A 307 -15.79 16.47 4.04
C TRP A 307 -14.88 15.33 3.63
N ASP A 308 -14.87 14.27 4.44
CA ASP A 308 -14.24 12.98 4.16
C ASP A 308 -15.30 11.88 4.37
N ALA A 309 -15.68 11.21 3.28
CA ALA A 309 -16.71 10.19 3.31
C ALA A 309 -16.28 8.94 4.09
N GLY A 310 -14.98 8.63 4.13
CA GLY A 310 -14.43 7.54 4.94
C GLY A 310 -14.63 7.80 6.44
N LYS A 311 -14.31 9.02 6.91
CA LYS A 311 -14.58 9.46 8.29
C LYS A 311 -16.07 9.45 8.62
N LYS A 312 -16.92 9.92 7.70
CA LYS A 312 -18.38 9.94 7.91
C LYS A 312 -18.96 8.53 7.99
N LEU A 313 -18.59 7.66 7.05
CA LEU A 313 -19.08 6.28 7.00
C LEU A 313 -18.70 5.49 8.25
N THR A 314 -17.52 5.76 8.78
CA THR A 314 -17.03 5.17 10.02
C THR A 314 -17.95 5.44 11.22
N ARG A 315 -18.66 6.59 11.25
CA ARG A 315 -19.64 6.94 12.30
C ARG A 315 -21.02 6.29 12.08
N VAL A 316 -21.27 5.68 10.93
CA VAL A 316 -22.51 4.94 10.65
C VAL A 316 -22.35 3.53 11.23
N PRO A 317 -23.21 3.09 12.17
CA PRO A 317 -23.17 1.72 12.69
C PRO A 317 -23.30 0.69 11.57
N HIS A 318 -22.51 -0.39 11.61
CA HIS A 318 -22.53 -1.46 10.58
C HIS A 318 -23.94 -1.98 10.28
N ASN A 319 -24.80 -2.12 11.29
CA ASN A 319 -26.17 -2.60 11.12
C ASN A 319 -27.12 -1.59 10.43
N ARG A 320 -26.77 -0.30 10.37
CA ARG A 320 -27.54 0.74 9.67
C ARG A 320 -27.13 0.96 8.21
N ARG A 321 -26.03 0.33 7.75
CA ARG A 321 -25.61 0.45 6.35
C ARG A 321 -26.59 -0.21 5.40
N ARG A 322 -26.88 0.48 4.29
CA ARG A 322 -27.77 0.03 3.23
C ARG A 322 -26.95 -0.63 2.13
N ILE A 323 -26.67 -1.92 2.30
CA ILE A 323 -25.92 -2.71 1.33
C ILE A 323 -26.88 -3.66 0.63
N TRP A 324 -26.85 -3.65 -0.70
CA TRP A 324 -27.64 -4.57 -1.51
C TRP A 324 -26.75 -5.43 -2.41
N THR A 325 -27.25 -6.62 -2.75
CA THR A 325 -26.63 -7.57 -3.67
C THR A 325 -27.75 -8.26 -4.47
N VAL A 326 -27.41 -8.78 -5.65
CA VAL A 326 -28.31 -9.64 -6.42
C VAL A 326 -27.79 -11.07 -6.34
N MET A 327 -28.64 -12.01 -5.96
CA MET A 327 -28.33 -13.45 -5.95
C MET A 327 -29.59 -14.22 -6.40
N PRO A 328 -29.46 -15.42 -7.01
CA PRO A 328 -30.59 -16.21 -7.49
C PRO A 328 -31.74 -16.35 -6.48
N ASN A 329 -31.42 -16.67 -5.22
CA ASN A 329 -32.42 -16.83 -4.15
C ASN A 329 -32.64 -15.57 -3.27
N LEU A 330 -32.09 -14.43 -3.66
CA LEU A 330 -32.24 -13.16 -2.95
C LEU A 330 -32.89 -12.14 -3.87
N ALA A 331 -34.23 -12.05 -3.82
CA ALA A 331 -34.99 -11.11 -4.62
C ALA A 331 -34.44 -9.67 -4.46
N GLY A 332 -34.12 -9.03 -5.58
CA GLY A 332 -33.71 -7.64 -5.67
C GLY A 332 -34.90 -6.71 -5.50
N SER A 333 -35.56 -6.70 -4.35
CA SER A 333 -36.59 -5.69 -4.09
C SER A 333 -35.93 -4.31 -4.02
N THR A 334 -36.20 -3.49 -5.04
CA THR A 334 -35.68 -2.12 -5.19
C THR A 334 -36.18 -1.16 -4.12
N SER A 335 -37.19 -1.55 -3.34
CA SER A 335 -37.82 -0.69 -2.33
C SER A 335 -36.97 -0.47 -1.07
N GLN A 336 -35.91 -1.26 -0.82
CA GLN A 336 -35.15 -1.15 0.44
C GLN A 336 -33.61 -1.05 0.34
N TYR A 337 -32.96 -1.23 -0.81
CA TYR A 337 -31.48 -1.10 -0.97
C TYR A 337 -30.63 -1.72 0.18
N GLY A 338 -31.11 -2.80 0.82
CA GLY A 338 -30.60 -3.26 2.10
C GLY A 338 -30.77 -4.76 2.35
N ASN A 339 -30.63 -5.59 1.32
CA ASN A 339 -30.87 -7.04 1.42
C ASN A 339 -29.62 -7.85 1.87
N PHE A 340 -28.43 -7.24 1.95
CA PHE A 340 -27.22 -7.90 2.45
C PHE A 340 -27.10 -7.76 3.98
N VAL A 341 -27.90 -8.52 4.71
CA VAL A 341 -28.12 -8.43 6.16
C VAL A 341 -28.22 -9.81 6.80
N GLN A 342 -28.02 -9.89 8.13
CA GLN A 342 -28.10 -11.16 8.89
C GLN A 342 -29.47 -11.86 8.77
N SER A 343 -30.57 -11.11 8.62
CA SER A 343 -31.89 -11.73 8.43
C SER A 343 -32.03 -12.52 7.12
N ASN A 344 -31.14 -12.28 6.14
CA ASN A 344 -31.04 -13.03 4.90
C ASN A 344 -29.90 -14.06 4.90
N LEU A 345 -29.32 -14.38 6.07
CA LEU A 345 -28.17 -15.28 6.20
C LEU A 345 -28.37 -16.62 5.51
N SER A 346 -29.53 -17.28 5.68
CA SER A 346 -29.80 -18.59 5.04
C SER A 346 -29.71 -18.53 3.52
N LYS A 347 -30.30 -17.48 2.92
CA LYS A 347 -30.26 -17.24 1.47
C LYS A 347 -28.87 -16.89 0.98
N ILE A 348 -28.16 -15.99 1.67
CA ILE A 348 -26.79 -15.60 1.31
C ILE A 348 -25.84 -16.80 1.47
N HIS A 349 -26.02 -17.61 2.50
CA HIS A 349 -25.21 -18.79 2.74
C HIS A 349 -25.38 -19.84 1.64
N ALA A 350 -26.62 -20.11 1.21
CA ALA A 350 -26.90 -21.04 0.12
C ALA A 350 -26.18 -20.65 -1.19
N GLU A 351 -26.02 -19.35 -1.45
CA GLU A 351 -25.41 -18.82 -2.68
C GLU A 351 -23.88 -18.69 -2.61
N THR A 352 -23.34 -18.57 -1.40
CA THR A 352 -21.90 -18.30 -1.19
C THR A 352 -21.13 -19.55 -0.81
N SER A 353 -21.72 -20.46 -0.04
CA SER A 353 -21.05 -21.69 0.44
C SER A 353 -20.52 -22.61 -0.66
N PRO A 354 -21.14 -22.74 -1.86
CA PRO A 354 -20.58 -23.60 -2.91
C PRO A 354 -19.22 -23.13 -3.42
N VAL A 355 -18.94 -21.83 -3.29
CA VAL A 355 -17.68 -21.21 -3.74
C VAL A 355 -16.71 -21.04 -2.57
N THR A 356 -17.19 -20.52 -1.44
CA THR A 356 -16.34 -20.16 -0.30
C THR A 356 -16.01 -21.34 0.59
N ARG A 357 -16.82 -22.41 0.54
CA ARG A 357 -16.83 -23.53 1.50
C ARG A 357 -17.03 -23.10 2.96
N PHE A 358 -17.57 -21.90 3.18
CA PHE A 358 -17.85 -21.40 4.52
C PHE A 358 -19.01 -22.17 5.13
N ASN A 359 -18.96 -22.38 6.44
CA ASN A 359 -20.13 -22.74 7.24
C ASN A 359 -21.00 -21.50 7.52
N THR A 360 -22.19 -21.70 8.08
CA THR A 360 -23.17 -20.62 8.31
C THR A 360 -22.63 -19.53 9.24
N ALA A 361 -21.84 -19.87 10.27
CA ALA A 361 -21.24 -18.89 11.18
C ALA A 361 -20.18 -18.03 10.49
N GLN A 362 -19.37 -18.63 9.61
CA GLN A 362 -18.39 -17.90 8.81
C GLN A 362 -19.07 -16.98 7.78
N THR A 363 -20.19 -17.41 7.18
CA THR A 363 -21.01 -16.52 6.33
C THR A 363 -21.56 -15.34 7.15
N ALA A 364 -22.07 -15.58 8.36
CA ALA A 364 -22.55 -14.51 9.24
C ALA A 364 -21.44 -13.50 9.58
N GLN A 365 -20.25 -14.00 9.92
CA GLN A 365 -19.06 -13.17 10.14
C GLN A 365 -18.71 -12.32 8.93
N MET A 366 -18.76 -12.89 7.72
CA MET A 366 -18.45 -12.15 6.50
C MET A 366 -19.50 -11.08 6.18
N ILE A 367 -20.79 -11.37 6.44
CA ILE A 367 -21.86 -10.35 6.32
C ILE A 367 -21.55 -9.17 7.25
N ASP A 368 -21.20 -9.43 8.50
CA ASP A 368 -20.85 -8.39 9.46
C ASP A 368 -19.57 -7.63 9.08
N PHE A 369 -18.55 -8.33 8.59
CA PHE A 369 -17.28 -7.71 8.15
C PHE A 369 -17.46 -6.75 6.97
N VAL A 370 -18.21 -7.16 5.93
CA VAL A 370 -18.52 -6.33 4.76
C VAL A 370 -19.37 -5.12 5.17
N ARG A 371 -20.28 -5.30 6.14
CA ARG A 371 -21.06 -4.21 6.73
C ARG A 371 -20.22 -3.30 7.64
N GLY A 372 -19.03 -3.72 8.07
CA GLY A 372 -18.07 -2.88 8.79
C GLY A 372 -17.97 -3.13 10.29
N ARG A 373 -18.38 -4.32 10.78
CA ARG A 373 -18.02 -4.81 12.11
C ARG A 373 -16.56 -5.28 12.11
N ASP A 374 -15.83 -5.03 13.19
CA ASP A 374 -14.46 -5.54 13.36
C ASP A 374 -14.48 -7.01 13.79
N VAL A 375 -14.59 -7.91 12.81
CA VAL A 375 -14.63 -9.36 13.04
C VAL A 375 -13.23 -9.97 13.17
N PHE A 376 -12.20 -9.31 12.62
CA PHE A 376 -10.82 -9.82 12.53
C PHE A 376 -9.84 -9.09 13.45
N ASN A 377 -10.31 -8.18 14.31
CA ASN A 377 -9.51 -7.42 15.26
C ASN A 377 -8.35 -6.70 14.56
N ASP A 378 -8.69 -5.89 13.56
CA ASP A 378 -7.72 -5.12 12.77
C ASP A 378 -6.99 -4.04 13.59
N ALA A 379 -7.37 -3.87 14.87
CA ALA A 379 -6.92 -2.82 15.78
C ALA A 379 -7.11 -1.43 15.16
N ASP A 380 -8.18 -1.28 14.39
CA ASP A 380 -8.53 -0.08 13.64
C ASP A 380 -9.92 0.44 14.01
N ALA A 381 -10.42 0.00 15.17
CA ALA A 381 -11.67 0.46 15.73
C ALA A 381 -11.67 2.00 15.78
N PRO A 382 -12.64 2.64 15.12
CA PRO A 382 -12.70 4.07 15.10
C PRO A 382 -13.18 4.61 16.45
N SER A 383 -12.76 5.83 16.79
CA SER A 383 -13.40 6.56 17.88
C SER A 383 -14.87 6.82 17.53
N GLY A 384 -15.80 6.21 18.29
CA GLY A 384 -17.22 6.58 18.28
C GLY A 384 -18.25 5.46 18.07
N VAL A 385 -17.87 4.26 17.62
CA VAL A 385 -18.79 3.09 17.57
C VAL A 385 -18.06 1.84 18.00
N ALA A 386 -18.33 1.34 19.20
CA ALA A 386 -17.67 0.17 19.77
C ALA A 386 -17.93 -1.09 18.91
N GLY A 387 -16.86 -1.80 18.54
CA GLY A 387 -16.93 -3.05 17.76
C GLY A 387 -17.01 -2.89 16.23
N ASP A 388 -17.00 -1.66 15.71
CA ASP A 388 -16.90 -1.39 14.27
C ASP A 388 -15.44 -1.18 13.84
N ARG A 389 -15.17 -1.27 12.53
CA ARG A 389 -13.88 -0.96 11.89
C ARG A 389 -13.97 0.26 10.97
N TRP A 390 -12.85 0.65 10.35
CA TRP A 390 -12.90 1.55 9.19
C TRP A 390 -13.62 0.86 8.01
N LYS A 391 -14.63 1.52 7.45
CA LYS A 391 -15.62 0.85 6.58
C LYS A 391 -15.40 1.10 5.08
N LEU A 392 -14.70 2.18 4.71
CA LEU A 392 -14.38 2.49 3.32
C LEU A 392 -13.01 1.92 3.00
N SER A 393 -12.92 0.88 2.17
CA SER A 393 -11.61 0.44 1.67
C SER A 393 -11.08 1.42 0.64
N ASP A 394 -9.80 1.31 0.35
CA ASP A 394 -9.16 2.08 -0.70
C ASP A 394 -9.92 2.04 -2.04
N ILE A 395 -9.99 3.21 -2.65
CA ILE A 395 -10.50 3.45 -4.01
C ILE A 395 -9.24 3.70 -4.82
N TYR A 396 -8.84 2.77 -5.69
CA TYR A 396 -7.53 2.84 -6.35
C TYR A 396 -7.60 2.82 -7.87
N HIS A 397 -8.09 1.75 -8.50
CA HIS A 397 -8.28 1.72 -9.95
C HIS A 397 -9.71 2.09 -10.36
N SER A 398 -10.51 2.62 -9.43
CA SER A 398 -11.89 3.03 -9.65
C SER A 398 -12.03 4.54 -9.43
N PRO A 399 -11.61 5.38 -10.39
CA PRO A 399 -11.88 6.82 -10.32
C PRO A 399 -13.37 7.05 -10.02
N PRO A 400 -13.72 7.88 -9.02
CA PRO A 400 -15.10 8.15 -8.72
C PRO A 400 -15.77 8.80 -9.94
N ILE A 401 -17.07 8.58 -10.14
CA ILE A 401 -17.83 9.24 -11.19
C ILE A 401 -19.01 9.99 -10.60
N PHE A 402 -19.24 11.19 -11.12
CA PHE A 402 -20.39 11.99 -10.79
C PHE A 402 -21.56 11.66 -11.71
N VAL A 403 -22.75 11.49 -11.15
CA VAL A 403 -23.98 11.31 -11.92
C VAL A 403 -25.08 12.17 -11.30
N GLY A 404 -25.45 13.25 -12.00
CA GLY A 404 -26.54 14.15 -11.65
C GLY A 404 -27.65 14.16 -12.69
N ALA A 405 -28.44 15.24 -12.78
CA ALA A 405 -29.43 15.40 -13.84
C ALA A 405 -28.82 15.18 -15.25
N PRO A 406 -29.57 14.58 -16.20
CA PRO A 406 -29.07 14.33 -17.55
C PRO A 406 -28.73 15.66 -18.23
N SER A 407 -27.45 15.83 -18.59
CA SER A 407 -26.89 17.08 -19.10
C SER A 407 -26.41 16.99 -20.55
N GLY A 408 -26.78 15.94 -21.28
CA GLY A 408 -26.35 15.74 -22.66
C GLY A 408 -26.85 16.85 -23.58
N THR A 409 -25.95 17.47 -24.35
CA THR A 409 -26.30 18.47 -25.36
C THR A 409 -27.06 17.81 -26.51
N ILE A 410 -28.11 18.48 -26.99
CA ILE A 410 -28.91 18.08 -28.16
C ILE A 410 -28.51 18.98 -29.33
N ALA A 411 -28.36 18.41 -30.53
CA ALA A 411 -28.06 19.20 -31.72
C ALA A 411 -29.24 20.15 -32.05
N PRO A 412 -28.97 21.44 -32.37
CA PRO A 412 -30.01 22.37 -32.79
C PRO A 412 -30.63 21.92 -34.12
N SER A 413 -31.84 22.41 -34.43
CA SER A 413 -32.54 22.10 -35.69
C SER A 413 -31.79 22.53 -36.95
N SER A 414 -30.80 23.43 -36.83
CA SER A 414 -29.92 23.91 -37.90
C SER A 414 -28.65 23.08 -38.10
N PHE A 415 -28.43 22.02 -37.31
CA PHE A 415 -27.22 21.21 -37.39
C PHE A 415 -27.19 20.40 -38.69
N PRO A 416 -26.08 20.40 -39.45
CA PRO A 416 -26.00 19.71 -40.74
C PRO A 416 -26.13 18.19 -40.56
N THR A 417 -27.19 17.61 -41.12
CA THR A 417 -27.53 16.17 -41.04
C THR A 417 -26.90 15.33 -42.15
N SER A 418 -25.76 15.74 -42.69
CA SER A 418 -25.12 14.98 -43.78
C SER A 418 -24.55 13.66 -43.24
N ALA A 419 -24.69 12.57 -43.99
CA ALA A 419 -24.29 11.22 -43.59
C ALA A 419 -22.80 11.07 -43.15
N SER A 420 -21.97 12.07 -43.42
CA SER A 420 -20.56 12.19 -43.05
C SER A 420 -20.29 12.70 -41.62
N PHE A 421 -21.27 13.29 -40.91
CA PHE A 421 -21.10 13.78 -39.55
C PHE A 421 -22.09 13.08 -38.61
N LYS A 422 -21.61 12.12 -37.82
CA LYS A 422 -22.40 11.46 -36.75
C LYS A 422 -21.88 11.90 -35.39
N SER A 423 -22.71 12.54 -34.58
CA SER A 423 -22.33 12.98 -33.22
C SER A 423 -23.30 12.47 -32.13
N GLU A 424 -22.85 12.42 -30.87
CA GLU A 424 -23.75 12.07 -29.74
C GLU A 424 -24.92 13.06 -29.62
N ALA A 425 -24.71 14.33 -29.95
CA ALA A 425 -25.75 15.37 -29.86
C ALA A 425 -26.84 15.20 -30.94
N GLU A 426 -26.45 14.77 -32.13
CA GLU A 426 -27.36 14.40 -33.21
C GLU A 426 -28.14 13.13 -32.84
N TYR A 427 -27.46 12.11 -32.31
CA TYR A 427 -28.11 10.89 -31.82
C TYR A 427 -29.16 11.22 -30.75
N ARG A 428 -28.82 12.04 -29.75
CA ARG A 428 -29.79 12.50 -28.73
C ARG A 428 -30.99 13.23 -29.34
N SER A 429 -30.77 14.05 -30.37
CA SER A 429 -31.85 14.75 -31.08
C SER A 429 -32.77 13.76 -31.80
N ALA A 430 -32.21 12.82 -32.56
CA ALA A 430 -32.94 11.80 -33.31
C ALA A 430 -33.80 10.88 -32.42
N TYR A 431 -33.37 10.61 -31.18
CA TYR A 431 -34.07 9.75 -30.22
C TYR A 431 -34.80 10.52 -29.12
N ASN A 432 -35.16 11.79 -29.36
CA ASN A 432 -36.00 12.62 -28.48
C ASN A 432 -35.50 12.68 -27.02
N TYR A 433 -34.19 12.85 -26.84
CA TYR A 433 -33.55 12.92 -25.52
C TYR A 433 -34.12 14.04 -24.63
N GLU A 434 -34.63 15.13 -25.21
CA GLU A 434 -35.30 16.21 -24.47
C GLU A 434 -36.51 15.69 -23.68
N SER A 435 -37.29 14.79 -24.29
CA SER A 435 -38.43 14.16 -23.61
C SER A 435 -37.95 13.25 -22.48
N PHE A 436 -36.85 12.50 -22.67
CA PHE A 436 -36.22 11.74 -21.59
C PHE A 436 -35.81 12.65 -20.42
N GLN A 437 -35.13 13.77 -20.68
CA GLN A 437 -34.74 14.73 -19.63
C GLN A 437 -35.96 15.23 -18.83
N LYS A 438 -37.07 15.52 -19.51
CA LYS A 438 -38.31 16.01 -18.87
C LYS A 438 -39.16 14.91 -18.24
N SER A 439 -38.88 13.63 -18.53
CA SER A 439 -39.65 12.48 -18.07
C SER A 439 -39.41 12.09 -16.60
N PHE A 440 -40.14 11.07 -16.16
CA PHE A 440 -39.96 10.39 -14.87
C PHE A 440 -39.23 9.05 -14.97
N ALA A 441 -38.57 8.75 -16.11
CA ALA A 441 -37.88 7.48 -16.33
C ALA A 441 -36.76 7.22 -15.29
N CYS A 442 -36.27 8.28 -14.65
CA CYS A 442 -35.26 8.21 -13.58
C CYS A 442 -35.84 7.89 -12.19
N GLY A 443 -37.13 7.50 -12.09
CA GLY A 443 -37.86 7.28 -10.82
C GLY A 443 -38.32 8.58 -10.13
N VAL A 444 -37.67 9.69 -10.44
CA VAL A 444 -38.11 11.08 -10.20
C VAL A 444 -38.06 11.83 -11.53
N ARG A 445 -38.50 13.09 -11.56
CA ARG A 445 -38.28 13.95 -12.73
C ARG A 445 -36.77 13.96 -13.03
N CYS A 446 -36.38 13.54 -14.23
CA CYS A 446 -34.97 13.31 -14.55
C CYS A 446 -34.11 14.58 -14.37
N LEU A 447 -34.62 15.76 -14.72
CA LEU A 447 -33.99 17.06 -14.46
C LEU A 447 -33.80 17.41 -12.98
N SER A 448 -34.52 16.74 -12.07
CA SER A 448 -34.44 16.93 -10.62
C SER A 448 -33.74 15.75 -9.93
N ARG A 449 -33.05 14.90 -10.70
CA ARG A 449 -32.32 13.75 -10.17
C ARG A 449 -31.19 14.23 -9.25
N ASN A 450 -31.17 13.65 -8.05
CA ASN A 450 -30.13 13.95 -7.07
C ASN A 450 -28.74 13.62 -7.61
N GLU A 451 -27.79 14.45 -7.20
CA GLU A 451 -26.36 14.32 -7.48
C GLU A 451 -25.75 13.21 -6.61
N ILE A 452 -25.17 12.19 -7.25
CA ILE A 452 -24.53 11.06 -6.59
C ILE A 452 -23.12 10.86 -7.13
N ILE A 453 -22.19 10.61 -6.22
CA ILE A 453 -20.83 10.15 -6.52
C ILE A 453 -20.81 8.64 -6.38
N TYR A 454 -20.49 7.95 -7.46
CA TYR A 454 -20.24 6.52 -7.44
C TYR A 454 -18.74 6.25 -7.34
N ALA A 455 -18.35 5.37 -6.42
CA ALA A 455 -16.96 4.96 -6.26
C ALA A 455 -16.88 3.46 -5.97
N GLY A 456 -16.09 2.75 -6.77
CA GLY A 456 -15.76 1.36 -6.52
C GLY A 456 -14.66 1.28 -5.46
N SER A 457 -14.85 0.44 -4.45
CA SER A 457 -13.83 0.20 -3.44
C SER A 457 -13.36 -1.24 -3.43
N ASN A 458 -12.15 -1.40 -2.93
CA ASN A 458 -11.49 -2.68 -2.78
C ASN A 458 -12.05 -3.57 -1.66
N ALA A 459 -13.08 -3.08 -0.94
CA ALA A 459 -13.97 -3.88 -0.10
C ALA A 459 -14.98 -4.70 -0.92
N GLY A 460 -14.94 -4.63 -2.25
CA GLY A 460 -15.90 -5.32 -3.11
C GLY A 460 -17.24 -4.62 -3.20
N LEU A 461 -17.27 -3.31 -2.96
CA LEU A 461 -18.48 -2.51 -2.92
C LEU A 461 -18.41 -1.36 -3.92
N LEU A 462 -19.48 -1.16 -4.68
CA LEU A 462 -19.77 0.09 -5.36
C LEU A 462 -20.57 0.98 -4.42
N HIS A 463 -19.97 2.08 -3.98
CA HIS A 463 -20.60 3.03 -3.06
C HIS A 463 -21.33 4.15 -3.81
N ALA A 464 -22.43 4.63 -3.24
CA ALA A 464 -23.15 5.81 -3.70
C ALA A 464 -23.13 6.88 -2.59
N PHE A 465 -22.40 7.97 -2.78
CA PHE A 465 -22.31 9.09 -1.85
C PHE A 465 -23.11 10.29 -2.36
N ASP A 466 -23.77 11.02 -1.46
CA ASP A 466 -24.32 12.34 -1.83
C ASP A 466 -23.22 13.40 -1.95
N LYS A 467 -23.59 14.60 -2.43
CA LYS A 467 -22.71 15.77 -2.53
C LYS A 467 -22.00 16.14 -1.21
N SER A 468 -22.56 15.75 -0.08
CA SER A 468 -21.97 15.99 1.25
C SER A 468 -21.08 14.83 1.72
N GLY A 469 -20.83 13.82 0.88
CA GLY A 469 -20.01 12.66 1.24
C GLY A 469 -20.70 11.66 2.17
N ASN A 470 -22.04 11.67 2.31
CA ASN A 470 -22.75 10.65 3.07
C ASN A 470 -23.11 9.47 2.16
N GLU A 471 -22.76 8.24 2.58
CA GLU A 471 -23.16 7.02 1.87
C GLU A 471 -24.69 6.86 1.92
N LYS A 472 -25.34 6.79 0.75
CA LYS A 472 -26.78 6.51 0.62
C LYS A 472 -27.06 5.02 0.54
N TRP A 473 -26.21 4.31 -0.20
CA TRP A 473 -26.24 2.86 -0.33
C TRP A 473 -24.92 2.36 -0.89
N ALA A 474 -24.69 1.05 -0.78
CA ALA A 474 -23.60 0.35 -1.46
C ALA A 474 -24.13 -0.92 -2.15
N PHE A 475 -23.54 -1.28 -3.28
CA PHE A 475 -23.83 -2.50 -4.01
C PHE A 475 -22.65 -3.46 -3.91
N MET A 476 -22.91 -4.70 -3.51
CA MET A 476 -21.95 -5.79 -3.58
C MET A 476 -22.24 -6.63 -4.83
N PRO A 477 -21.35 -6.69 -5.83
CA PRO A 477 -21.53 -7.57 -6.97
C PRO A 477 -21.52 -9.04 -6.53
N PHE A 478 -22.36 -9.86 -7.18
CA PHE A 478 -22.46 -11.29 -6.87
C PHE A 478 -21.11 -12.03 -6.99
N THR A 479 -20.28 -11.60 -7.93
CA THR A 479 -18.95 -12.16 -8.18
C THR A 479 -17.95 -11.93 -7.04
N TYR A 480 -18.19 -10.94 -6.17
CA TYR A 480 -17.28 -10.66 -5.06
C TYR A 480 -17.19 -11.81 -4.04
N ARG A 481 -18.20 -12.70 -3.97
CA ARG A 481 -18.19 -13.89 -3.10
C ARG A 481 -16.96 -14.78 -3.30
N HIS A 482 -16.38 -14.80 -4.51
CA HIS A 482 -15.16 -15.56 -4.80
C HIS A 482 -13.93 -15.05 -4.03
N GLN A 483 -13.93 -13.79 -3.58
CA GLN A 483 -12.82 -13.18 -2.85
C GLN A 483 -12.99 -13.23 -1.34
N TRP A 484 -14.13 -13.69 -0.83
CA TRP A 484 -14.37 -13.79 0.61
C TRP A 484 -13.36 -14.72 1.29
N GLY A 485 -12.90 -15.77 0.61
CA GLY A 485 -11.84 -16.65 1.12
C GLY A 485 -10.52 -15.91 1.38
N SER A 486 -10.14 -14.97 0.52
CA SER A 486 -8.94 -14.14 0.68
C SER A 486 -9.04 -13.17 1.86
N ASN A 487 -10.26 -12.79 2.23
CA ASN A 487 -10.59 -11.97 3.40
C ASN A 487 -10.91 -12.78 4.66
N ASN A 488 -10.86 -14.11 4.59
CA ASN A 488 -11.17 -15.00 5.70
C ASN A 488 -9.90 -15.78 6.16
N PRO A 489 -9.10 -15.20 7.08
CA PRO A 489 -7.78 -15.71 7.45
C PRO A 489 -7.77 -17.03 8.23
N SER A 490 -8.95 -17.60 8.50
CA SER A 490 -9.21 -18.97 8.98
C SER A 490 -8.09 -19.58 9.85
N TYR A 491 -8.28 -19.48 11.17
CA TYR A 491 -7.76 -20.39 12.22
C TYR A 491 -6.36 -20.16 12.83
N ALA A 492 -6.14 -19.00 13.47
CA ALA A 492 -5.40 -18.88 14.73
C ALA A 492 -5.78 -17.54 15.40
N SER A 493 -5.80 -17.49 16.73
CA SER A 493 -6.36 -16.45 17.61
C SER A 493 -5.75 -15.03 17.54
N SER A 494 -5.05 -14.68 16.47
CA SER A 494 -4.29 -13.41 16.34
C SER A 494 -4.33 -12.73 14.95
N ARG A 495 -5.26 -13.06 14.04
CA ARG A 495 -5.16 -12.67 12.60
C ARG A 495 -6.11 -11.56 12.15
N LYS A 496 -5.51 -10.51 11.59
CA LYS A 496 -6.08 -9.33 10.91
C LYS A 496 -6.59 -9.66 9.50
N SER A 497 -7.47 -8.81 8.95
CA SER A 497 -7.90 -8.83 7.55
C SER A 497 -6.78 -8.44 6.58
N SER A 498 -7.04 -8.58 5.28
CA SER A 498 -6.13 -8.23 4.19
C SER A 498 -6.83 -7.28 3.21
N SER A 499 -6.08 -6.44 2.50
CA SER A 499 -6.62 -5.67 1.38
C SER A 499 -6.72 -6.54 0.12
N THR A 500 -7.83 -6.43 -0.61
CA THR A 500 -8.14 -7.21 -1.84
C THR A 500 -8.37 -6.30 -3.05
N TYR A 501 -8.42 -6.88 -4.26
CA TYR A 501 -8.88 -6.18 -5.47
C TYR A 501 -10.37 -6.43 -5.69
N GLY A 502 -11.21 -5.60 -5.10
CA GLY A 502 -12.68 -5.76 -5.10
C GLY A 502 -13.33 -5.17 -6.33
N VAL A 503 -14.10 -4.08 -6.14
CA VAL A 503 -14.64 -3.28 -7.25
C VAL A 503 -13.58 -2.22 -7.59
N ASP A 504 -12.64 -2.61 -8.44
CA ASP A 504 -11.40 -1.87 -8.68
C ASP A 504 -11.21 -1.54 -10.17
N GLY A 505 -12.27 -1.14 -10.85
CA GLY A 505 -12.21 -0.76 -12.27
C GLY A 505 -12.84 0.60 -12.50
N PRO A 506 -12.52 1.28 -13.63
CA PRO A 506 -13.14 2.53 -13.98
C PRO A 506 -14.65 2.35 -14.15
N ILE A 507 -15.40 3.31 -13.61
CA ILE A 507 -16.86 3.33 -13.72
C ILE A 507 -17.23 4.22 -14.91
N VAL A 508 -18.14 3.73 -15.74
CA VAL A 508 -18.72 4.51 -16.84
C VAL A 508 -20.19 4.74 -16.56
N ALA A 509 -20.64 5.99 -16.71
CA ALA A 509 -22.04 6.36 -16.66
C ALA A 509 -22.43 7.01 -17.98
N ARG A 510 -23.54 6.54 -18.57
CA ARG A 510 -24.12 7.06 -19.80
C ARG A 510 -25.63 6.98 -19.70
N ASP A 511 -26.31 7.96 -20.28
CA ASP A 511 -27.73 7.80 -20.58
C ASP A 511 -27.84 6.95 -21.85
N VAL A 512 -28.63 5.88 -21.79
CA VAL A 512 -28.77 4.91 -22.88
C VAL A 512 -30.22 4.83 -23.34
N PHE A 513 -30.41 4.82 -24.65
CA PHE A 513 -31.69 4.47 -25.25
C PHE A 513 -31.75 2.94 -25.36
N VAL A 514 -32.78 2.34 -24.76
CA VAL A 514 -33.05 0.91 -24.86
C VAL A 514 -34.35 0.76 -25.63
N ASN A 515 -34.27 0.11 -26.79
CA ASN A 515 -35.47 -0.25 -27.55
C ASN A 515 -36.08 -1.47 -26.86
N ASN A 516 -37.20 -1.28 -26.18
CA ASN A 516 -37.91 -2.36 -25.49
C ASN A 516 -38.83 -3.13 -26.44
#